data_AF-A0A3P1V8P8-F1
#
_entry.id   AF-A0A3P1V8P8-F1
#
_cell.length_a   1.000
_cell.length_b   1.000
_cell.length_c   1.000
_cell.angle_alpha   90.00
_cell.angle_beta   90.00
_cell.angle_gamma   90.00
#
_symmetry.space_group_name_H-M   'P 1'
#
loop_
_entity.id
_entity.type
_entity.pdbx_description
1 polymer ?
#
loop_
_entity_poly.entity_id
_entity_poly.type
_entity_poly.pdbx_seq_one_letter_code
_entity_poly.pdbx_strand_id
1 'polypeptide(L)'
;MSQPPTAPHQPRGADAFSCRVDLGSWARFTPSLGVLLEEACRPRPAPGATSGATVLLTAPAVVADPDDLPRRRGLRLLRRGGERAQGGVSPEPPGVVLVGRGDGVQVAVPARDARGRALLGRSQRQALEALGWQGEEALSRLLPDGASAAEQTTRILIEVLRTPHPADLDYLLHEH
;
A
#
# COMPACT_ATOMS: atom_id res chain seq x y z
N MET A 1 -33.45 -25.15 -15.52
CA MET A 1 -32.75 -23.95 -16.05
C MET A 1 -31.81 -23.49 -14.96
N SER A 2 -30.58 -24.00 -14.95
CA SER A 2 -29.57 -23.65 -13.94
C SER A 2 -28.80 -22.44 -14.44
N GLN A 3 -28.83 -21.34 -13.67
CA GLN A 3 -27.99 -20.18 -13.94
C GLN A 3 -26.51 -20.55 -13.73
N PRO A 4 -25.59 -20.06 -14.58
CA PRO A 4 -24.16 -20.25 -14.35
C PRO A 4 -23.69 -19.40 -13.14
N PRO A 5 -22.64 -19.84 -12.42
CA PRO A 5 -22.11 -19.10 -11.29
C PRO A 5 -21.53 -17.76 -11.74
N THR A 6 -21.95 -16.68 -11.07
CA THR A 6 -21.41 -15.33 -11.22
C THR A 6 -19.92 -15.33 -10.90
N ALA A 7 -19.07 -15.17 -11.92
CA ALA A 7 -17.67 -14.86 -11.72
C ALA A 7 -17.55 -13.54 -10.94
N PRO A 8 -16.60 -13.42 -9.99
CA PRO A 8 -16.37 -12.16 -9.29
C PRO A 8 -16.06 -11.06 -10.32
N HIS A 9 -16.73 -9.93 -10.18
CA HIS A 9 -16.57 -8.75 -11.02
C HIS A 9 -15.17 -8.17 -10.78
N GLN A 10 -14.18 -8.64 -11.54
CA GLN A 10 -12.82 -8.12 -11.50
C GLN A 10 -12.86 -6.71 -12.12
N PRO A 11 -12.52 -5.65 -11.36
CA PRO A 11 -12.55 -4.30 -11.90
C PRO A 11 -11.53 -4.20 -13.05
N ARG A 12 -11.91 -3.57 -14.18
CA ARG A 12 -11.09 -3.44 -15.40
C ARG A 12 -9.61 -3.01 -15.17
N GLY A 13 -9.30 -2.36 -14.05
CA GLY A 13 -7.94 -1.97 -13.68
C GLY A 13 -7.04 -3.12 -13.21
N ALA A 14 -7.60 -4.21 -12.67
CA ALA A 14 -6.82 -5.36 -12.23
C ALA A 14 -6.21 -6.13 -13.43
N ASP A 15 -6.96 -6.28 -14.52
CA ASP A 15 -6.45 -6.89 -15.75
C ASP A 15 -5.32 -6.03 -16.35
N ALA A 16 -5.49 -4.71 -16.37
CA ALA A 16 -4.48 -3.79 -16.88
C ALA A 16 -3.18 -3.80 -16.08
N PHE A 17 -3.25 -3.98 -14.75
CA PHE A 17 -2.07 -4.08 -13.89
C PHE A 17 -1.31 -5.39 -14.13
N SER A 18 -1.99 -6.52 -14.06
CA SER A 18 -1.37 -7.84 -14.22
C SER A 18 -0.84 -8.11 -15.63
N CYS A 19 -1.37 -7.43 -16.66
CA CYS A 19 -0.78 -7.45 -18.00
C CYS A 19 0.56 -6.71 -18.09
N ARG A 20 0.85 -5.76 -17.20
CA ARG A 20 2.05 -4.90 -17.23
C ARG A 20 3.09 -5.29 -16.16
N VAL A 21 2.67 -5.91 -15.06
CA VAL A 21 3.52 -6.28 -13.93
C VAL A 21 3.59 -7.79 -13.78
N ASP A 22 4.81 -8.33 -13.79
CA ASP A 22 5.07 -9.76 -13.64
C ASP A 22 5.04 -10.17 -12.15
N LEU A 23 3.97 -10.86 -11.75
CA LEU A 23 3.77 -11.37 -10.40
C LEU A 23 4.40 -12.76 -10.15
N GLY A 24 5.18 -13.28 -11.10
CA GLY A 24 5.73 -14.64 -11.05
C GLY A 24 6.97 -14.78 -10.17
N SER A 25 7.67 -13.69 -9.87
CA SER A 25 8.80 -13.67 -8.90
C SER A 25 9.18 -12.24 -8.53
N TRP A 26 9.79 -12.02 -7.35
CA TRP A 26 10.30 -10.70 -6.97
C TRP A 26 11.30 -10.13 -7.99
N ALA A 27 12.15 -10.98 -8.57
CA ALA A 27 13.15 -10.57 -9.56
C ALA A 27 12.55 -10.02 -10.86
N ARG A 28 11.34 -10.43 -11.23
CA ARG A 28 10.60 -9.91 -12.40
C ARG A 28 9.60 -8.83 -12.02
N PHE A 29 9.05 -8.91 -10.82
CA PHE A 29 8.14 -7.93 -10.25
C PHE A 29 8.78 -6.54 -10.16
N THR A 30 9.95 -6.43 -9.53
CA THR A 30 10.60 -5.12 -9.33
C THR A 30 10.82 -4.35 -10.63
N PRO A 31 11.47 -4.92 -11.67
CA PRO A 31 11.69 -4.17 -12.90
C PRO A 31 10.39 -3.87 -13.67
N SER A 32 9.42 -4.79 -13.68
CA SER A 32 8.15 -4.57 -14.41
C SER A 32 7.26 -3.52 -13.72
N LEU A 33 7.22 -3.50 -12.38
CA LEU A 33 6.60 -2.42 -11.61
C LEU A 33 7.30 -1.08 -11.89
N GLY A 34 8.63 -1.07 -11.99
CA GLY A 34 9.39 0.13 -12.30
C GLY A 34 9.01 0.73 -13.65
N VAL A 35 8.86 -0.10 -14.69
CA VAL A 35 8.40 0.34 -16.02
C VAL A 35 6.99 0.92 -15.96
N LEU A 36 6.06 0.25 -15.27
CA LEU A 36 4.69 0.75 -15.08
C LEU A 36 4.71 2.15 -14.42
N LEU A 37 5.47 2.32 -13.34
CA LEU A 37 5.54 3.58 -12.60
C LEU A 37 6.21 4.69 -13.39
N GLU A 38 7.25 4.37 -14.16
CA GLU A 38 7.92 5.31 -15.04
C GLU A 38 6.97 5.83 -16.12
N GLU A 39 6.20 4.94 -16.74
CA GLU A 39 5.17 5.31 -17.71
C GLU A 39 4.07 6.17 -17.09
N ALA A 40 3.70 5.91 -15.83
CA ALA A 40 2.72 6.70 -15.09
C ALA A 40 3.24 8.09 -14.66
N CYS A 41 4.54 8.25 -14.45
CA CYS A 41 5.16 9.54 -14.09
C CYS A 41 5.45 10.41 -15.31
N ARG A 42 5.49 9.83 -16.50
CA ARG A 42 5.75 10.61 -17.71
C ARG A 42 4.65 11.66 -17.90
N PRO A 43 5.02 12.95 -18.06
CA PRO A 43 4.06 13.99 -18.42
C PRO A 43 3.39 13.59 -19.73
N ARG A 44 2.06 13.43 -19.71
CA ARG A 44 1.33 13.18 -20.94
C ARG A 44 1.40 14.45 -21.79
N PRO A 45 1.77 14.37 -23.08
CA PRO A 45 1.85 15.55 -23.95
C PRO A 45 0.45 16.02 -24.32
N ALA A 46 -0.24 16.63 -23.36
CA ALA A 46 -1.51 17.32 -23.55
C ALA A 46 -1.59 18.49 -22.57
N PRO A 47 -1.94 19.70 -23.03
CA PRO A 47 -2.10 20.86 -22.16
C PRO A 47 -3.23 20.58 -21.14
N GLY A 48 -2.88 20.54 -19.86
CA GLY A 48 -3.82 20.32 -18.75
C GLY A 48 -3.99 18.86 -18.30
N ALA A 49 -3.28 17.90 -18.90
CA ALA A 49 -3.31 16.52 -18.43
C ALA A 49 -2.47 16.38 -17.15
N THR A 50 -3.13 16.14 -16.02
CA THR A 50 -2.49 15.55 -14.83
C THR A 50 -2.22 14.09 -15.14
N SER A 51 -1.08 13.79 -15.77
CA SER A 51 -0.62 12.41 -15.89
C SER A 51 -0.39 11.89 -14.48
N GLY A 52 -1.18 10.91 -14.06
CA GLY A 52 -1.01 10.26 -12.79
C GLY A 52 -1.67 8.90 -12.85
N ALA A 53 -0.94 7.86 -12.47
CA ALA A 53 -1.56 6.61 -12.06
C ALA A 53 -1.46 6.52 -10.54
N THR A 54 -2.48 5.90 -9.94
CA THR A 54 -2.46 5.44 -8.56
C THR A 54 -2.48 3.92 -8.57
N VAL A 55 -1.46 3.31 -7.98
CA VAL A 55 -1.41 1.86 -7.74
C VAL A 55 -1.53 1.62 -6.25
N LEU A 56 -2.45 0.75 -5.84
CA LEU A 56 -2.49 0.18 -4.50
C LEU A 56 -2.06 -1.28 -4.58
N LEU A 57 -1.10 -1.66 -3.75
CA LEU A 57 -0.66 -3.04 -3.55
C LEU A 57 -0.98 -3.44 -2.11
N THR A 58 -1.81 -4.44 -1.91
CA THR A 58 -2.26 -4.88 -0.58
C THR A 58 -1.65 -6.23 -0.26
N ALA A 59 -1.03 -6.34 0.92
CA ALA A 59 -0.44 -7.58 1.40
C ALA A 59 -1.53 -8.62 1.74
N PRO A 60 -1.24 -9.93 1.68
CA PRO A 60 -2.25 -10.98 1.89
C PRO A 60 -2.73 -11.09 3.34
N ALA A 61 -1.99 -10.55 4.31
CA ALA A 61 -2.24 -10.77 5.72
C ALA A 61 -2.00 -9.53 6.57
N VAL A 62 -2.70 -9.46 7.70
CA VAL A 62 -2.45 -8.47 8.75
C VAL A 62 -1.06 -8.72 9.34
N VAL A 63 -0.26 -7.67 9.43
CA VAL A 63 1.12 -7.74 9.95
C VAL A 63 1.27 -7.15 11.34
N ALA A 64 0.32 -6.29 11.73
CA ALA A 64 0.34 -5.63 13.03
C ALA A 64 0.01 -6.64 14.13
N ASP A 65 0.94 -6.78 15.07
CA ASP A 65 0.72 -7.58 16.27
C ASP A 65 -0.01 -6.73 17.33
N PRO A 66 -1.12 -7.23 17.92
CA PRO A 66 -1.82 -6.51 18.99
C PRO A 66 -0.95 -6.19 20.20
N ASP A 67 0.07 -7.00 20.49
CA ASP A 67 1.03 -6.74 21.57
C ASP A 67 2.07 -5.67 21.21
N ASP A 68 2.26 -5.39 19.92
CA ASP A 68 3.18 -4.38 19.40
C ASP A 68 2.52 -3.00 19.20
N LEU A 69 1.27 -2.86 19.63
CA LEU A 69 0.62 -1.56 19.75
C LEU A 69 1.15 -0.78 20.95
N PRO A 70 1.25 0.56 20.87
CA PRO A 70 1.61 1.37 22.03
C PRO A 70 0.59 1.15 23.16
N ARG A 71 0.97 0.34 24.16
CA ARG A 71 0.16 0.13 25.36
C ARG A 71 -0.02 1.48 26.06
N ARG A 72 -1.25 2.01 26.08
CA ARG A 72 -1.58 3.17 26.90
C ARG A 72 -1.42 2.77 28.38
N ARG A 73 -0.25 3.06 28.97
CA ARG A 73 -0.01 2.90 30.40
C ARG A 73 -0.89 3.89 31.18
N GLY A 74 -1.83 3.37 31.96
CA GLY A 74 -2.29 3.97 33.22
C GLY A 74 -3.66 4.69 33.19
N LEU A 75 -4.64 4.06 33.86
CA LEU A 75 -5.73 4.68 34.64
C LEU A 75 -6.51 5.86 34.01
N ARG A 76 -7.45 5.56 33.12
CA ARG A 76 -8.71 6.32 32.99
C ARG A 76 -9.90 5.39 32.87
N LEU A 77 -10.16 4.66 33.97
CA LEU A 77 -11.51 4.22 34.24
C LEU A 77 -12.34 5.46 34.60
N LEU A 78 -13.57 5.50 34.08
CA LEU A 78 -14.65 6.45 34.37
C LEU A 78 -14.61 7.78 33.60
N ARG A 79 -15.10 7.78 32.35
CA ARG A 79 -16.30 8.57 31.95
C ARG A 79 -16.59 8.51 30.44
N ARG A 80 -17.88 8.23 30.17
CA ARG A 80 -18.65 8.37 28.93
C ARG A 80 -18.58 7.18 27.96
N GLY A 81 -19.70 6.46 27.96
CA GLY A 81 -20.02 5.43 26.98
C GLY A 81 -20.24 6.01 25.58
N GLY A 82 -20.19 5.08 24.62
CA GLY A 82 -20.39 5.30 23.21
C GLY A 82 -19.08 5.66 22.48
N GLU A 83 -18.48 4.69 21.80
CA GLU A 83 -17.64 4.94 20.60
C GLU A 83 -16.28 5.63 20.77
N ARG A 84 -15.49 5.28 21.79
CA ARG A 84 -14.06 5.65 21.86
C ARG A 84 -13.08 4.48 22.02
N ALA A 85 -13.43 3.32 21.47
CA ALA A 85 -12.47 2.24 21.25
C ALA A 85 -11.66 2.46 19.96
N GLN A 86 -10.90 3.56 19.89
CA GLN A 86 -9.97 3.87 18.77
C GLN A 86 -8.54 3.47 19.15
N GLY A 87 -8.26 2.16 19.25
CA GLY A 87 -6.97 1.68 19.74
C GLY A 87 -6.77 0.18 19.65
N GLY A 88 -6.96 -0.39 18.46
CA GLY A 88 -6.71 -1.80 18.18
C GLY A 88 -6.06 -2.00 16.83
N VAL A 89 -5.67 -3.24 16.55
CA VAL A 89 -5.17 -3.66 15.23
C VAL A 89 -6.34 -3.65 14.26
N SER A 90 -6.09 -3.14 13.06
CA SER A 90 -7.04 -3.26 11.97
C SER A 90 -7.11 -4.72 11.51
N PRO A 91 -8.30 -5.29 11.28
CA PRO A 91 -8.46 -6.57 10.60
C PRO A 91 -8.17 -6.45 9.09
N GLU A 92 -8.02 -5.24 8.56
CA GLU A 92 -7.68 -5.01 7.16
C GLU A 92 -6.18 -5.20 6.95
N PRO A 93 -5.77 -5.88 5.87
CA PRO A 93 -4.36 -6.00 5.54
C PRO A 93 -3.75 -4.62 5.19
N PRO A 94 -2.47 -4.40 5.51
CA PRO A 94 -1.75 -3.20 5.10
C PRO A 94 -1.48 -3.21 3.59
N GLY A 95 -1.23 -2.03 3.03
CA GLY A 95 -0.85 -1.89 1.64
C GLY A 95 0.15 -0.76 1.40
N VAL A 96 0.63 -0.68 0.16
CA VAL A 96 1.51 0.37 -0.35
C VAL A 96 0.77 1.08 -1.47
N VAL A 97 0.68 2.40 -1.37
CA VAL A 97 0.09 3.29 -2.37
C VAL A 97 1.21 3.98 -3.12
N LEU A 98 1.14 3.93 -4.45
CA LEU A 98 2.10 4.53 -5.39
C LEU A 98 1.34 5.54 -6.22
N VAL A 99 1.79 6.79 -6.23
CA VAL A 99 1.16 7.87 -6.99
C VAL A 99 2.22 8.53 -7.86
N GLY A 100 2.01 8.47 -9.18
CA GLY A 100 2.83 9.24 -10.13
C GLY A 100 2.63 10.74 -9.90
N ARG A 101 3.74 11.46 -9.76
CA ARG A 101 3.81 12.93 -9.65
C ARG A 101 4.69 13.47 -10.78
N GLY A 102 4.54 14.74 -11.11
CA GLY A 102 5.34 15.37 -12.16
C GLY A 102 6.85 15.40 -11.85
N ASP A 103 7.21 15.24 -10.59
CA ASP A 103 8.57 15.27 -10.04
C ASP A 103 9.06 13.93 -9.47
N GLY A 104 8.32 12.83 -9.70
CA GLY A 104 8.70 11.48 -9.29
C GLY A 104 7.52 10.59 -8.89
N VAL A 105 7.77 9.55 -8.11
CA VAL A 105 6.72 8.67 -7.55
C VAL A 105 6.61 8.91 -6.04
N GLN A 106 5.43 9.30 -5.59
CA GLN A 106 5.13 9.29 -4.16
C GLN A 106 4.73 7.88 -3.74
N VAL A 107 5.49 7.30 -2.81
CA VAL A 107 5.15 6.03 -2.18
C VAL A 107 4.63 6.32 -0.78
N ALA A 108 3.54 5.68 -0.37
CA ALA A 108 2.96 5.82 0.95
C ALA A 108 2.50 4.46 1.49
N VAL A 109 2.76 4.22 2.78
CA VAL A 109 2.32 3.04 3.52
C VAL A 109 1.37 3.53 4.62
N PRO A 110 0.04 3.35 4.47
CA PRO A 110 -0.92 3.72 5.51
C PRO A 110 -0.61 3.00 6.82
N ALA A 111 -0.48 3.77 7.90
CA ALA A 111 -0.28 3.24 9.25
C ALA A 111 -1.61 2.96 9.95
N ARG A 112 -2.70 3.61 9.50
CA ARG A 112 -4.04 3.47 10.05
C ARG A 112 -5.10 3.25 8.97
N ASP A 113 -6.15 2.51 9.33
CA ASP A 113 -7.34 2.35 8.50
C ASP A 113 -8.25 3.59 8.57
N ALA A 114 -9.33 3.60 7.78
CA ALA A 114 -10.31 4.69 7.77
C ALA A 114 -11.03 4.92 9.12
N ARG A 115 -10.93 3.98 10.06
CA ARG A 115 -11.47 4.06 11.42
C ARG A 115 -10.40 4.43 12.47
N GLY A 116 -9.17 4.70 12.04
CA GLY A 116 -8.04 5.05 12.90
C GLY A 116 -7.38 3.86 13.62
N ARG A 117 -7.75 2.62 13.28
CA ARG A 117 -7.11 1.39 13.81
C ARG A 117 -5.77 1.16 13.12
N ALA A 118 -4.83 0.54 13.81
CA ALA A 118 -3.47 0.38 13.30
C ALA A 118 -3.38 -0.72 12.22
N LEU A 119 -2.95 -0.35 11.01
CA LEU A 119 -2.55 -1.29 9.95
C LEU A 119 -1.11 -1.77 10.14
N LEU A 120 -0.27 -0.92 10.75
CA LEU A 120 1.12 -1.21 11.08
C LEU A 120 1.33 -1.22 12.60
N GLY A 121 2.06 -2.22 13.09
CA GLY A 121 2.58 -2.25 14.45
C GLY A 121 3.76 -1.28 14.61
N ARG A 122 4.23 -1.14 15.85
CA ARG A 122 5.36 -0.26 16.17
C ARG A 122 6.64 -0.70 15.46
N SER A 123 6.92 -1.99 15.41
CA SER A 123 8.11 -2.55 14.76
C SER A 123 8.15 -2.25 13.26
N GLN A 124 7.03 -2.43 12.54
CA GLN A 124 6.94 -2.07 11.12
C GLN A 124 7.14 -0.58 10.91
N ARG A 125 6.51 0.25 11.75
CA ARG A 125 6.67 1.70 11.68
C ARG A 125 8.12 2.13 11.91
N GLN A 126 8.79 1.56 12.91
CA GLN A 126 10.21 1.84 13.18
C GLN A 126 11.12 1.40 12.04
N ALA A 127 10.86 0.25 11.41
CA ALA A 127 11.60 -0.21 10.24
C ALA A 127 11.48 0.80 9.08
N LEU A 128 10.27 1.30 8.81
CA LEU A 128 10.04 2.34 7.82
C LEU A 128 10.73 3.67 8.20
N GLU A 129 10.64 4.12 9.45
CA GLU A 129 11.32 5.33 9.92
C GLU A 129 12.84 5.23 9.75
N ALA A 130 13.44 4.07 10.05
CA ALA A 130 14.87 3.81 9.85
C ALA A 130 15.28 3.86 8.36
N LEU A 131 14.36 3.56 7.45
CA LEU A 131 14.53 3.69 6.00
C LEU A 131 14.25 5.12 5.49
N GLY A 132 13.98 6.06 6.40
CA GLY A 132 13.76 7.48 6.09
C GLY A 132 12.32 7.83 5.70
N TRP A 133 11.35 6.97 6.00
CA TRP A 133 9.93 7.23 5.74
C TRP A 133 9.30 8.03 6.88
N GLN A 134 8.40 8.95 6.54
CA GLN A 134 7.87 9.91 7.52
C GLN A 134 6.36 10.10 7.38
N GLY A 135 5.70 10.43 8.50
CA GLY A 135 4.27 10.71 8.59
C GLY A 135 3.61 10.00 9.77
N GLU A 136 2.41 10.46 10.14
CA GLU A 136 1.63 9.88 11.24
C GLU A 136 0.61 8.85 10.72
N GLU A 137 -0.31 9.30 9.87
CA GLU A 137 -1.39 8.47 9.30
C GLU A 137 -0.90 7.54 8.19
N ALA A 138 0.08 7.99 7.41
CA ALA A 138 0.76 7.21 6.39
C ALA A 138 2.24 7.60 6.37
N LEU A 139 3.12 6.62 6.32
CA LEU A 139 4.55 6.86 6.16
C LEU A 139 4.84 6.96 4.68
N SER A 140 5.37 8.09 4.23
CA SER A 140 5.54 8.38 2.82
C SER A 140 6.92 8.92 2.49
N ARG A 141 7.28 8.78 1.22
CA ARG A 141 8.50 9.32 0.63
C ARG A 141 8.28 9.56 -0.87
N LEU A 142 8.81 10.68 -1.37
CA LEU A 142 8.90 10.95 -2.80
C LEU A 142 10.22 10.37 -3.33
N LEU A 143 10.14 9.58 -4.39
CA LEU A 143 11.28 8.95 -5.03
C LEU A 143 11.42 9.47 -6.47
N PRO A 144 12.65 9.58 -6.99
CA PRO A 144 12.92 10.37 -8.19
C PRO A 144 12.37 9.75 -9.48
N ASP A 145 12.22 8.42 -9.53
CA ASP A 145 11.83 7.69 -10.72
C ASP A 145 11.09 6.38 -10.39
N GLY A 146 10.53 5.74 -11.43
CA GLY A 146 9.78 4.49 -11.29
C GLY A 146 10.61 3.33 -10.77
N ALA A 147 11.88 3.24 -11.17
CA ALA A 147 12.78 2.16 -10.76
C ALA A 147 13.10 2.21 -9.26
N SER A 148 13.51 3.37 -8.76
CA SER A 148 13.76 3.64 -7.35
C SER A 148 12.52 3.37 -6.49
N ALA A 149 11.34 3.76 -7.00
CA ALA A 149 10.08 3.50 -6.34
C ALA A 149 9.72 2.01 -6.27
N ALA A 150 9.93 1.27 -7.35
CA ALA A 150 9.69 -0.17 -7.39
C ALA A 150 10.65 -0.95 -6.48
N GLU A 151 11.92 -0.57 -6.43
CA GLU A 151 12.91 -1.17 -5.52
C GLU A 151 12.51 -1.00 -4.06
N GLN A 152 12.19 0.24 -3.65
CA GLN A 152 11.79 0.51 -2.27
C GLN A 152 10.45 -0.12 -1.92
N THR A 153 9.51 -0.16 -2.87
CA THR A 153 8.22 -0.85 -2.70
C THR A 153 8.42 -2.34 -2.48
N THR A 154 9.25 -2.97 -3.31
CA THR A 154 9.57 -4.40 -3.17
C THR A 154 10.20 -4.69 -1.82
N ARG A 155 11.13 -3.83 -1.38
CA ARG A 155 11.75 -3.92 -0.07
C ARG A 155 10.71 -3.83 1.05
N ILE A 156 9.78 -2.89 0.98
CA ILE A 156 8.69 -2.76 1.97
C ILE A 156 7.83 -4.02 1.99
N LEU A 157 7.40 -4.51 0.82
CA LEU A 157 6.52 -5.67 0.71
C LEU A 157 7.15 -6.91 1.34
N ILE A 158 8.46 -7.13 1.13
CA ILE A 158 9.20 -8.28 1.66
C ILE A 158 9.56 -8.08 3.13
N GLU A 159 10.27 -7.00 3.46
CA GLU A 159 10.92 -6.84 4.77
C GLU A 159 9.95 -6.35 5.85
N VAL A 160 9.01 -5.48 5.48
CA VAL A 160 8.10 -4.82 6.44
C VAL A 160 6.75 -5.51 6.47
N LEU A 161 6.15 -5.72 5.30
CA LEU A 161 4.84 -6.35 5.18
C LEU A 161 4.90 -7.88 5.12
N ARG A 162 6.11 -8.46 5.07
CA ARG A 162 6.34 -9.91 5.12
C ARG A 162 5.55 -10.69 4.06
N THR A 163 5.38 -10.09 2.88
CA THR A 163 4.70 -10.71 1.75
C THR A 163 5.59 -11.83 1.22
N PRO A 164 5.13 -13.10 1.21
CA PRO A 164 5.95 -14.22 0.77
C PRO A 164 6.27 -14.15 -0.73
N HIS A 165 5.23 -13.88 -1.54
CA HIS A 165 5.34 -13.88 -2.99
C HIS A 165 4.52 -12.74 -3.63
N PRO A 166 4.95 -12.13 -4.74
CA PRO A 166 4.19 -11.05 -5.37
C PRO A 166 2.82 -11.50 -5.90
N ALA A 167 2.66 -12.79 -6.23
CA ALA A 167 1.37 -13.37 -6.59
C ALA A 167 0.33 -13.39 -5.45
N ASP A 168 0.77 -13.20 -4.20
CA ASP A 168 -0.13 -13.13 -3.04
C ASP A 168 -0.70 -11.71 -2.85
N LEU A 169 -0.28 -10.74 -3.66
CA LEU A 169 -0.74 -9.36 -3.58
C LEU A 169 -2.09 -9.18 -4.24
N ASP A 170 -2.97 -8.47 -3.53
CA ASP A 170 -4.09 -7.80 -4.16
C ASP A 170 -3.65 -6.45 -4.72
N TYR A 171 -4.26 -6.00 -5.81
CA TYR A 171 -3.86 -4.75 -6.46
C TYR A 171 -5.03 -4.01 -7.10
N LEU A 172 -4.90 -2.68 -7.12
CA LEU A 172 -5.79 -1.78 -7.86
C LEU A 172 -4.93 -0.77 -8.63
N LEU A 173 -5.25 -0.59 -9.91
CA LEU A 173 -4.68 0.45 -10.76
C LEU A 173 -5.80 1.42 -11.16
N HIS A 174 -5.57 2.70 -10.91
CA HIS A 174 -6.43 3.80 -11.33
C HIS A 174 -5.61 4.81 -12.11
N GLU A 175 -5.99 5.09 -13.36
CA GLU A 175 -5.30 6.07 -14.22
C GLU A 175 -6.16 7.33 -14.34
N HIS A 176 -5.52 8.50 -14.19
CA HIS A 176 -6.14 9.83 -14.17
C HIS A 176 -5.99 10.56 -15.51
#